data_AF-A0A3A4P5K7-F1
#
_entry.id   AF-A0A3A4P5K7-F1
#
_cell.length_a   1.000
_cell.length_b   1.000
_cell.length_c   1.000
_cell.angle_alpha   90.00
_cell.angle_beta   90.00
_cell.angle_gamma   90.00
#
_symmetry.space_group_name_H-M   'P 1'
#
loop_
_entity.id
_entity.type
_entity.pdbx_description
1 polymer ?
#
loop_
_entity_poly.entity_id
_entity_poly.type
_entity_poly.pdbx_seq_one_letter_code
_entity_poly.pdbx_strand_id
1 'polypeptide(L)'
;MAVKPNPSTILDTYSLEEILDLAKEKEKRNKDEHMAEAKRYLDYLSKFMGQTDSEPEIEIEMEPPAPVKEIRAKTVQRNRPKIPLSELLVNVIGSKPMGVNDILEALQQNGWKSKSSDPRRILYLELKKQVEKGTIDKAARGEYVKK
;
A
#
# COMPACT_ATOMS: atom_id res chain seq x y z
N MET A 1 -5.43 -30.71 11.60
CA MET A 1 -4.48 -29.63 11.91
C MET A 1 -3.28 -30.26 12.60
N ALA A 2 -2.09 -30.19 12.01
CA ALA A 2 -0.89 -30.76 12.63
C ALA A 2 -0.49 -29.91 13.85
N VAL A 3 -0.53 -30.51 15.04
CA VAL A 3 -0.10 -29.88 16.29
C VAL A 3 1.39 -29.58 16.14
N LYS A 4 1.78 -28.30 16.28
CA LYS A 4 3.19 -27.93 16.22
C LYS A 4 3.91 -28.59 17.40
N PRO A 5 4.96 -29.40 17.17
CA PRO A 5 5.68 -30.04 18.26
C PRO A 5 6.37 -28.97 19.13
N ASN A 6 6.37 -29.18 20.45
CA ASN A 6 6.95 -28.25 21.42
C ASN A 6 8.48 -28.26 21.28
N PRO A 7 9.16 -27.10 21.08
CA PRO A 7 10.60 -27.04 20.85
C PRO A 7 11.45 -27.76 21.89
N SER A 8 10.99 -27.87 23.14
CA SER A 8 11.71 -28.56 24.21
C SER A 8 11.66 -30.09 24.14
N THR A 9 10.69 -30.67 23.41
CA THR A 9 10.48 -32.14 23.33
C THR A 9 10.64 -32.68 21.90
N ILE A 10 11.10 -31.84 20.96
CA ILE A 10 11.28 -32.24 19.55
C ILE A 10 12.33 -33.34 19.40
N LEU A 11 13.41 -33.29 20.18
CA LEU A 11 14.49 -34.29 20.11
C LEU A 11 14.09 -35.63 20.73
N ASP A 12 13.07 -35.64 21.60
CA ASP A 12 12.52 -36.88 22.19
C ASP A 12 11.53 -37.58 21.25
N THR A 13 11.00 -36.85 20.27
CA THR A 13 9.94 -37.32 19.37
C THR A 13 10.40 -37.56 17.94
N TYR A 14 11.46 -36.87 17.51
CA TYR A 14 12.03 -36.97 16.18
C TYR A 14 13.55 -37.09 16.26
N SER A 15 14.10 -37.96 15.42
CA SER A 15 15.54 -38.04 15.21
C SER A 15 16.05 -36.80 14.45
N LEU A 16 17.35 -36.54 14.58
CA LEU A 16 17.98 -35.38 13.92
C LEU A 16 17.89 -35.45 12.39
N GLU A 17 17.89 -36.66 11.82
CA GLU A 17 17.72 -36.89 10.39
C GLU A 17 16.28 -36.58 9.94
N GLU A 18 15.28 -37.02 10.70
CA GLU A 18 13.87 -36.71 10.41
C GLU A 18 13.58 -35.21 10.49
N ILE A 19 14.18 -34.50 11.45
CA ILE A 19 14.06 -33.03 11.56
C ILE A 19 14.68 -32.35 10.33
N LEU A 20 15.84 -32.83 9.86
CA LEU A 20 16.48 -32.30 8.65
C LEU A 20 15.63 -32.54 7.41
N ASP A 21 15.02 -33.72 7.27
CA ASP A 21 14.17 -34.02 6.13
C ASP A 21 12.86 -33.24 6.17
N LEU A 22 12.24 -33.06 7.34
CA LEU A 22 11.10 -32.17 7.53
C LEU A 22 11.44 -30.71 7.19
N ALA A 23 12.65 -30.25 7.53
CA ALA A 23 13.11 -28.91 7.17
C ALA A 23 13.26 -28.74 5.65
N LYS A 24 13.88 -29.71 4.96
CA LYS A 24 13.99 -29.72 3.49
C LYS A 24 12.62 -29.77 2.82
N GLU A 25 11.69 -30.56 3.35
CA GLU A 25 10.34 -30.68 2.82
C GLU A 25 9.57 -29.35 2.96
N LYS A 26 9.71 -28.69 4.10
CA LYS A 26 9.13 -27.36 4.33
C LYS A 26 9.74 -26.31 3.40
N GLU A 27 11.05 -26.36 3.16
CA GLU A 27 11.72 -25.45 2.23
C GLU A 27 11.19 -25.63 0.79
N LYS A 28 10.99 -26.88 0.36
CA LYS A 28 10.36 -27.19 -0.95
C LYS A 28 8.94 -26.63 -1.03
N ARG A 29 8.10 -26.87 -0.01
CA ARG A 29 6.73 -26.32 0.04
C ARG A 29 6.72 -24.79 -0.02
N ASN A 30 7.61 -24.12 0.72
CA ASN A 30 7.73 -22.66 0.66
C ASN A 30 8.15 -22.18 -0.74
N LYS A 31 9.09 -22.86 -1.39
CA LYS A 31 9.50 -22.52 -2.78
C LYS A 31 8.34 -22.70 -3.75
N ASP A 32 7.57 -23.77 -3.63
CA ASP A 32 6.41 -24.04 -4.47
C ASP A 32 5.29 -23.01 -4.24
N GLU A 33 5.02 -22.64 -2.98
CA GLU A 33 4.07 -21.59 -2.61
C GLU A 33 4.48 -20.23 -3.18
N HIS A 34 5.74 -19.83 -3.02
CA HIS A 34 6.27 -18.58 -3.59
C HIS A 34 6.20 -18.56 -5.12
N MET A 35 6.51 -19.69 -5.79
CA MET A 35 6.39 -19.80 -7.24
C MET A 35 4.93 -19.76 -7.70
N ALA A 36 4.01 -20.35 -6.95
CA ALA A 36 2.58 -20.29 -7.23
C ALA A 36 2.03 -18.86 -7.06
N GLU A 37 2.45 -18.15 -6.02
CA GLU A 37 2.12 -16.73 -5.82
C GLU A 37 2.67 -15.86 -6.94
N ALA A 38 3.93 -16.04 -7.32
CA ALA A 38 4.55 -15.33 -8.43
C ALA A 38 3.80 -15.58 -9.75
N LYS A 39 3.39 -16.81 -10.02
CA LYS A 39 2.55 -17.16 -11.18
C LYS A 39 1.18 -16.49 -11.14
N ARG A 40 0.53 -16.40 -9.97
CA ARG A 40 -0.75 -15.68 -9.81
C ARG A 40 -0.61 -14.19 -10.07
N TYR A 41 0.46 -13.58 -9.59
CA TYR A 41 0.77 -12.18 -9.88
C TYR A 41 1.02 -11.96 -11.38
N LEU A 42 1.76 -12.85 -12.03
CA LEU A 42 2.00 -12.78 -13.48
C LEU A 42 0.71 -12.97 -14.29
N ASP A 43 -0.16 -13.91 -13.91
CA ASP A 43 -1.45 -14.13 -14.57
C ASP A 43 -2.39 -12.92 -14.38
N TYR A 44 -2.39 -12.31 -13.20
CA TYR A 44 -3.12 -11.07 -12.94
C TYR A 44 -2.63 -9.92 -13.83
N LEU A 45 -1.31 -9.74 -13.94
CA LEU A 45 -0.71 -8.73 -14.82
C LEU A 45 -0.98 -9.03 -16.30
N SER A 46 -0.93 -10.29 -16.71
CA SER A 46 -1.23 -10.72 -18.08
C SER A 46 -2.70 -10.48 -18.44
N LYS A 47 -3.65 -10.78 -17.55
CA LYS A 47 -5.08 -10.47 -17.76
C LYS A 47 -5.35 -8.96 -17.83
N PHE A 48 -4.58 -8.17 -17.07
CA PHE A 48 -4.70 -6.71 -17.09
C PHE A 48 -4.09 -6.08 -18.35
N MET A 49 -3.05 -6.69 -18.94
CA MET A 49 -2.47 -6.25 -20.22
C MET A 49 -3.09 -6.90 -21.46
N GLY A 50 -3.82 -8.01 -21.31
CA GLY A 50 -4.46 -8.76 -22.40
C GLY A 50 -5.90 -8.36 -22.71
N GLN A 51 -6.48 -7.40 -21.98
CA GLN A 51 -7.80 -6.81 -22.30
C GLN A 51 -7.64 -5.49 -23.06
N THR A 52 -7.01 -5.57 -24.23
CA THR A 52 -7.33 -4.70 -25.36
C THR A 52 -7.69 -5.63 -26.50
N ASP A 53 -8.91 -5.51 -27.01
CA ASP A 53 -9.45 -6.22 -28.17
C ASP A 53 -10.03 -7.62 -27.93
N SER A 54 -11.22 -7.69 -27.32
CA SER A 54 -12.31 -8.56 -27.80
C SER A 54 -13.62 -8.29 -27.04
N GLU A 55 -14.61 -7.76 -27.75
CA GLU A 55 -16.03 -7.86 -27.38
C GLU A 55 -16.47 -9.32 -27.35
N PRO A 56 -17.45 -9.65 -26.50
CA PRO A 56 -18.58 -10.38 -27.06
C PRO A 56 -19.92 -9.75 -26.67
N GLU A 57 -20.77 -9.58 -27.68
CA GLU A 57 -22.21 -9.36 -27.56
C GLU A 57 -22.83 -10.47 -26.69
N ILE A 58 -23.59 -10.07 -25.67
CA ILE A 58 -24.49 -10.95 -24.95
C ILE A 58 -25.87 -10.28 -24.98
N GLU A 59 -26.79 -10.93 -25.69
CA GLU A 59 -28.21 -10.60 -25.75
C GLU A 59 -28.83 -10.60 -24.34
N ILE A 60 -29.51 -9.51 -24.02
CA ILE A 60 -30.15 -9.27 -22.72
C ILE A 60 -31.63 -9.65 -22.85
N GLU A 61 -32.04 -10.77 -22.25
CA GLU A 61 -33.44 -10.97 -21.86
C GLU A 61 -33.75 -10.17 -20.59
N MET A 62 -34.81 -9.38 -20.68
CA MET A 62 -35.25 -8.37 -19.72
C MET A 62 -35.86 -8.96 -18.44
N GLU A 63 -35.55 -8.34 -17.29
CA GLU A 63 -36.56 -7.93 -16.30
C GLU A 63 -36.00 -6.80 -15.38
N PRO A 64 -36.78 -5.74 -15.06
CA PRO A 64 -36.23 -4.53 -14.44
C PRO A 64 -36.41 -4.51 -12.91
N PRO A 65 -35.36 -4.19 -12.13
CA PRO A 65 -35.54 -3.55 -10.84
C PRO A 65 -35.24 -2.04 -10.90
N ALA A 66 -36.12 -1.28 -10.25
CA ALA A 66 -36.14 0.18 -10.15
C ALA A 66 -34.92 0.77 -9.39
N PRO A 67 -34.72 2.10 -9.42
CA PRO A 67 -33.41 2.71 -9.59
C PRO A 67 -32.69 2.96 -8.26
N VAL A 68 -31.57 2.28 -8.03
CA VAL A 68 -30.57 2.80 -7.08
C VAL A 68 -29.68 3.76 -7.86
N LYS A 69 -29.88 5.07 -7.65
CA LYS A 69 -28.95 6.12 -8.05
C LYS A 69 -27.63 5.94 -7.30
N GLU A 70 -26.85 4.92 -7.63
CA GLU A 70 -25.41 5.00 -7.47
C GLU A 70 -24.93 5.92 -8.58
N ILE A 71 -24.85 7.21 -8.28
CA ILE A 71 -23.94 8.11 -8.97
C ILE A 71 -22.55 7.55 -8.66
N ARG A 72 -22.14 6.51 -9.39
CA ARG A 72 -20.74 6.18 -9.60
C ARG A 72 -20.22 7.38 -10.33
N ALA A 73 -19.77 8.36 -9.57
CA ALA A 73 -18.88 9.39 -10.03
C ALA A 73 -17.67 8.63 -10.60
N LYS A 74 -17.77 8.26 -11.89
CA LYS A 74 -16.64 8.04 -12.78
C LYS A 74 -15.91 9.37 -12.76
N THR A 75 -15.15 9.57 -11.70
CA THR A 75 -14.23 10.67 -11.59
C THR A 75 -13.15 10.24 -12.56
N VAL A 76 -13.33 10.63 -13.81
CA VAL A 76 -12.29 10.74 -14.81
C VAL A 76 -11.27 11.68 -14.18
N GLN A 77 -10.44 11.14 -13.28
CA GLN A 77 -9.24 11.80 -12.84
C GLN A 77 -8.34 11.75 -14.06
N ARG A 78 -8.56 12.73 -14.94
CA ARG A 78 -7.61 13.16 -15.96
C ARG A 78 -6.24 13.03 -15.32
N ASN A 79 -5.34 12.30 -15.99
CA ASN A 79 -3.95 12.03 -15.58
C ASN A 79 -3.21 13.31 -15.18
N ARG A 80 -3.55 13.87 -14.03
CA ARG A 80 -2.78 14.94 -13.41
C ARG A 80 -1.59 14.21 -12.80
N PRO A 81 -0.37 14.60 -13.16
CA PRO A 81 0.82 14.01 -12.55
C PRO A 81 0.65 14.13 -11.04
N LYS A 82 0.77 12.99 -10.33
CA LYS A 82 0.72 12.99 -8.87
C LYS A 82 1.94 13.76 -8.39
N ILE A 83 1.70 14.97 -7.88
CA ILE A 83 2.74 15.78 -7.28
C ILE A 83 3.26 15.00 -6.06
N PRO A 84 4.58 14.78 -5.96
CA PRO A 84 5.15 14.08 -4.82
C PRO A 84 4.93 14.89 -3.53
N LEU A 85 4.77 14.19 -2.41
CA LEU A 85 4.51 14.80 -1.11
C LEU A 85 5.60 15.83 -0.71
N SER A 86 6.86 15.57 -1.10
CA SER A 86 7.98 16.48 -0.89
C SER A 86 7.76 17.85 -1.50
N GLU A 87 7.26 17.92 -2.73
CA GLU A 87 7.00 19.19 -3.42
C GLU A 87 5.79 19.90 -2.81
N LEU A 88 4.75 19.13 -2.45
CA LEU A 88 3.58 19.69 -1.78
C LEU A 88 3.93 20.31 -0.42
N LEU A 89 4.84 19.70 0.34
CA LEU A 89 5.30 20.25 1.63
C LEU A 89 6.00 21.60 1.47
N VAL A 90 6.80 21.79 0.43
CA VAL A 90 7.51 23.06 0.17
C VAL A 90 6.55 24.18 -0.23
N ASN A 91 5.40 23.82 -0.81
CA ASN A 91 4.33 24.75 -1.17
C ASN A 91 3.41 25.09 0.01
N VAL A 92 3.18 24.12 0.91
CA VAL A 92 2.29 24.27 2.07
C VAL A 92 2.99 24.97 3.23
N ILE A 93 4.23 24.58 3.54
CA ILE A 93 4.96 25.13 4.68
C ILE A 93 5.58 26.46 4.25
N GLY A 94 5.13 27.54 4.90
CA GLY A 94 5.64 28.89 4.68
C GLY A 94 6.73 29.30 5.68
N SER A 95 6.99 30.61 5.73
CA SER A 95 7.92 31.24 6.67
C SER A 95 7.38 31.30 8.11
N LYS A 96 6.11 30.97 8.33
CA LYS A 96 5.50 30.89 9.66
C LYS A 96 5.56 29.44 10.14
N PRO A 97 5.87 29.19 11.43
CA PRO A 97 5.77 27.86 12.02
C PRO A 97 4.35 27.31 11.86
N MET A 98 4.24 26.08 11.37
CA MET A 98 2.96 25.37 11.22
C MET A 98 2.96 24.05 11.98
N GLY A 99 1.85 23.76 12.65
CA GLY A 99 1.64 22.50 13.34
C GLY A 99 1.40 21.34 12.38
N VAL A 100 1.68 20.11 12.82
CA VAL A 100 1.48 18.90 12.00
C VAL A 100 0.04 18.73 11.52
N ASN A 101 -0.95 19.09 12.36
CA ASN A 101 -2.36 18.99 11.97
C ASN A 101 -2.70 20.01 10.87
N ASP A 102 -2.26 21.25 11.02
CA ASP A 102 -2.50 22.32 10.03
C ASP A 102 -1.84 21.98 8.69
N ILE A 103 -0.62 21.43 8.73
CA ILE A 103 0.09 20.95 7.54
C ILE A 103 -0.72 19.84 6.86
N LEU A 104 -1.27 18.90 7.64
CA LEU A 104 -2.05 17.79 7.10
C LEU A 104 -3.36 18.27 6.44
N GLU A 105 -4.06 19.22 7.06
CA GLU A 105 -5.26 19.84 6.50
C GLU A 105 -4.94 20.61 5.21
N ALA A 106 -3.88 21.41 5.21
CA ALA A 106 -3.44 22.14 4.03
C ALA A 106 -2.99 21.21 2.90
N LEU A 107 -2.36 20.08 3.20
CA LEU A 107 -2.03 19.05 2.21
C LEU A 107 -3.30 18.43 1.59
N GLN A 108 -4.31 18.13 2.41
CA GLN A 108 -5.59 17.60 1.93
C GLN A 108 -6.33 18.60 1.02
N GLN A 109 -6.31 19.89 1.37
CA GLN A 109 -6.86 20.96 0.52
C GLN A 109 -6.11 21.06 -0.82
N ASN A 110 -4.80 20.82 -0.83
CA ASN A 110 -3.97 20.73 -2.03
C ASN A 110 -4.08 19.39 -2.77
N GLY A 111 -5.04 18.54 -2.41
CA GLY A 111 -5.35 17.30 -3.12
C GLY A 111 -4.48 16.10 -2.73
N TRP A 112 -3.69 16.20 -1.66
CA TRP A 112 -2.98 15.04 -1.12
C TRP A 112 -3.94 14.08 -0.45
N LYS A 113 -3.91 12.81 -0.87
CA LYS A 113 -4.62 11.71 -0.22
C LYS A 113 -3.64 10.59 0.10
N SER A 114 -3.50 10.30 1.39
CA SER A 114 -2.74 9.15 1.85
C SER A 114 -3.50 7.85 1.54
N LYS A 115 -2.75 6.81 1.17
CA LYS A 115 -3.26 5.42 1.09
C LYS A 115 -3.08 4.64 2.40
N SER A 116 -2.29 5.17 3.33
CA SER A 116 -2.01 4.52 4.62
C SER A 116 -3.15 4.70 5.61
N SER A 117 -3.34 3.71 6.48
CA SER A 117 -4.26 3.78 7.62
C SER A 117 -3.90 4.92 8.59
N ASP A 118 -2.61 5.28 8.66
CA ASP A 118 -2.13 6.43 9.43
C ASP A 118 -1.42 7.44 8.51
N PRO A 119 -2.13 8.49 8.06
CA PRO A 119 -1.57 9.59 7.26
C PRO A 119 -0.58 10.46 8.04
N ARG A 120 -0.77 10.61 9.37
CA ARG A 120 0.12 11.43 10.21
C ARG A 120 1.51 10.81 10.27
N ARG A 121 1.59 9.48 10.40
CA ARG A 121 2.89 8.77 10.37
C ARG A 121 3.64 8.98 9.06
N ILE A 122 2.96 8.95 7.92
CA ILE A 122 3.59 9.24 6.61
C ILE A 122 4.11 10.67 6.59
N LEU A 123 3.31 11.63 7.05
CA LEU A 123 3.72 13.02 7.12
C LEU A 123 4.97 13.19 8.01
N TYR A 124 5.02 12.57 9.18
CA TYR A 124 6.20 12.61 10.06
C TYR A 124 7.47 12.06 9.40
N LEU A 125 7.35 10.92 8.71
CA LEU A 125 8.50 10.32 8.01
C LEU A 125 9.02 11.25 6.92
N GLU A 126 8.12 11.89 6.18
CA GLU A 126 8.52 12.79 5.11
C GLU A 126 9.09 14.11 5.66
N LEU A 127 8.48 14.69 6.69
CA LEU A 127 9.02 15.86 7.40
C LEU A 127 10.42 15.58 7.95
N LYS A 128 10.65 14.40 8.54
CA LYS A 128 11.98 13.99 9.03
C LYS A 128 13.02 14.02 7.91
N LYS A 129 12.71 13.46 6.74
CA LYS A 129 13.62 13.49 5.57
C LYS A 129 13.87 14.91 5.07
N GLN A 130 12.87 15.78 5.08
CA GLN A 130 13.03 17.18 4.63
C GLN A 130 13.88 17.99 5.61
N VAL A 131 13.76 17.73 6.92
CA VAL A 131 14.66 18.30 7.93
C VAL A 131 16.10 17.80 7.75
N GLU A 132 16.30 16.51 7.49
CA GLU A 132 17.63 15.95 7.20
C GLU A 132 18.24 16.53 5.92
N LYS A 133 17.42 16.83 4.90
CA LYS A 133 17.85 17.51 3.67
C LYS A 133 18.08 19.02 3.84
N GLY A 134 17.64 19.61 4.95
CA GLY A 134 17.75 21.03 5.23
C GLY A 134 16.81 21.93 4.43
N THR A 135 15.70 21.40 3.88
CA THR A 135 14.68 22.19 3.17
C THR A 135 13.63 22.80 4.12
N ILE A 136 13.42 22.16 5.27
CA ILE A 136 12.47 22.56 6.31
C ILE A 136 13.21 22.49 7.64
N ASP A 137 13.05 23.49 8.50
CA ASP A 137 13.58 23.51 9.86
C ASP A 137 12.49 23.20 10.88
N LYS A 138 12.87 22.57 11.99
CA LYS A 138 11.97 22.27 13.10
C LYS A 138 12.01 23.41 14.10
N ALA A 139 10.97 24.24 14.12
CA ALA A 139 10.90 25.42 14.99
C ALA A 139 10.64 25.02 16.45
N ALA A 140 9.65 24.15 16.69
CA ALA A 140 9.26 23.70 18.02
C ALA A 140 8.75 22.25 18.00
N ARG A 141 8.24 21.76 19.13
CA ARG A 141 7.69 20.40 19.23
C ARG A 141 6.43 20.29 18.36
N GLY A 142 6.58 19.64 17.21
CA GLY A 142 5.48 19.44 16.27
C GLY A 142 5.22 20.64 15.36
N GLU A 143 6.14 21.60 15.31
CA GLU A 143 6.06 22.77 14.43
C GLU A 143 7.24 22.80 13.45
N TYR A 144 6.93 23.12 12.20
CA TYR A 144 7.89 23.13 11.10
C TYR A 144 7.79 24.45 10.35
N VAL A 145 8.95 24.93 9.88
CA VAL A 145 9.07 26.18 9.13
C VAL A 145 9.92 25.93 7.89
N LYS A 146 9.62 26.64 6.80
CA LYS A 146 10.48 26.60 5.61
C LYS A 146 11.77 27.33 5.90
N LYS A 147 12.90 26.72 5.49
CA LYS A 147 14.21 27.34 5.60
C LYS A 147 14.40 28.44 4.56
#